data_AF-X1M2W4-F1
#
_entry.id   AF-X1M2W4-F1
#
_cell.length_a   1.000
_cell.length_b   1.000
_cell.length_c   1.000
_cell.angle_alpha   90.00
_cell.angle_beta   90.00
_cell.angle_gamma   90.00
#
_symmetry.space_group_name_H-M   'P 1'
#
loop_
_entity.id
_entity.type
_entity.pdbx_description
1 polymer ?
#
loop_
_entity_poly.entity_id
_entity_poly.type
_entity_poly.pdbx_seq_one_letter_code
_entity_poly.pdbx_strand_id
1 'polypeptide(L)'
;PTEVELNKEDINKRARLIEEALTSYGVEAKVVQINMGPTVTQFGVEPGWDRKYKEIREKGQRRLEEVSRIRVRVERITSLANDLALALAAPSIRIEAPVPGKSMVGIEVPNIVFGSVALRSVIETTAFQRIKARSKIATALGKGAGGEAIAADLARMPHLLIAGATGSGKTVCLDSIICCLLLHNSPDDVRFIMVDPKRVELVAFNGLPHLAAPVVVDSDKAIKALRWLNLEMDNRYRQFAQAGVRNIEGYNKDRSPGEGLPYLVLIIDELA
;
A
#
# COMPACT_ATOMS: atom_id res chain seq x y z
N PRO A 1 9.20 -14.39 -13.25
CA PRO A 1 8.62 -13.06 -13.59
C PRO A 1 9.74 -12.05 -13.82
N THR A 2 9.98 -11.71 -15.07
CA THR A 2 10.98 -10.70 -15.45
C THR A 2 10.51 -9.35 -14.90
N GLU A 3 11.35 -8.65 -14.12
CA GLU A 3 11.08 -7.24 -13.81
C GLU A 3 11.05 -6.50 -15.14
N VAL A 4 9.91 -5.88 -15.44
CA VAL A 4 9.71 -5.17 -16.70
C VAL A 4 10.50 -3.88 -16.61
N GLU A 5 11.60 -3.79 -17.35
CA GLU A 5 12.30 -2.52 -17.58
C GLU A 5 11.44 -1.66 -18.53
N LEU A 6 10.69 -0.72 -17.96
CA LEU A 6 9.98 0.28 -18.75
C LEU A 6 11.00 1.19 -19.45
N ASN A 7 10.83 1.37 -20.77
CA ASN A 7 11.72 2.18 -21.60
C ASN A 7 11.72 3.64 -21.13
N LYS A 8 12.91 4.17 -20.79
CA LYS A 8 13.09 5.55 -20.34
C LYS A 8 12.64 6.58 -21.39
N GLU A 9 12.73 6.24 -22.67
CA GLU A 9 12.27 7.12 -23.75
C GLU A 9 10.75 7.31 -23.73
N ASP A 10 9.99 6.24 -23.49
CA ASP A 10 8.53 6.29 -23.41
C ASP A 10 8.05 7.11 -22.22
N ILE A 11 8.77 7.04 -21.10
CA ILE A 11 8.47 7.79 -19.89
C ILE A 11 8.70 9.27 -20.08
N ASN A 12 9.83 9.65 -20.70
CA ASN A 12 10.11 11.05 -21.02
C ASN A 12 9.10 11.61 -22.03
N LYS A 13 8.64 10.78 -22.97
CA LYS A 13 7.58 11.16 -23.90
C LYS A 13 6.25 11.41 -23.16
N ARG A 14 5.86 10.55 -22.22
CA ARG A 14 4.68 10.75 -21.37
C ARG A 14 4.78 12.02 -20.52
N ALA A 15 5.95 12.31 -19.94
CA ALA A 15 6.16 13.54 -19.18
C ALA A 15 5.90 14.78 -20.05
N ARG A 16 6.44 14.82 -21.28
CA ARG A 16 6.18 15.91 -22.24
C ARG A 16 4.71 16.02 -22.61
N LEU A 17 4.04 14.89 -22.87
CA LEU A 17 2.61 14.88 -23.17
C LEU A 17 1.76 15.44 -22.02
N ILE A 18 2.13 15.19 -20.77
CA ILE A 18 1.45 15.79 -19.60
C ILE A 18 1.61 17.32 -19.62
N GLU A 19 2.83 17.82 -19.83
CA GLU A 19 3.10 19.27 -19.88
C GLU A 19 2.36 19.93 -21.05
N GLU A 20 2.39 19.33 -22.24
CA GLU A 20 1.71 19.81 -23.45
C GLU A 20 0.19 19.81 -23.26
N ALA A 21 -0.37 18.74 -22.68
CA ALA A 21 -1.81 18.65 -22.42
C ALA A 21 -2.27 19.69 -21.38
N LEU A 22 -1.55 19.86 -20.28
CA LEU A 22 -1.87 20.91 -19.31
C LEU A 22 -1.80 22.30 -19.95
N THR A 23 -0.76 22.54 -20.77
CA THR A 23 -0.58 23.81 -21.48
C THR A 23 -1.70 24.08 -22.48
N SER A 24 -2.20 23.07 -23.20
CA SER A 24 -3.30 23.24 -24.16
C SER A 24 -4.62 23.64 -23.49
N TYR A 25 -4.82 23.25 -22.22
CA TYR A 25 -5.93 23.70 -21.37
C TYR A 25 -5.61 25.00 -20.58
N GLY A 26 -4.52 25.69 -20.93
CA GLY A 26 -4.13 26.96 -20.33
C GLY A 26 -3.63 26.83 -18.89
N VAL A 27 -3.07 25.68 -18.53
CA VAL A 27 -2.49 25.40 -17.21
C VAL A 27 -0.97 25.26 -17.37
N GLU A 28 -0.22 26.31 -16.99
CA GLU A 28 1.25 26.25 -16.96
C GLU A 28 1.68 25.31 -15.82
N ALA A 29 2.40 24.23 -16.16
CA ALA A 29 2.93 23.30 -15.18
C ALA A 29 4.15 22.55 -15.76
N LYS A 30 5.02 22.04 -14.88
CA LYS A 30 6.24 21.33 -15.28
C LYS A 30 6.40 20.03 -14.51
N VAL A 31 6.78 18.96 -15.20
CA VAL A 31 7.17 17.69 -14.57
C VAL A 31 8.58 17.85 -14.00
N VAL A 32 8.69 17.79 -12.67
CA VAL A 32 9.94 17.98 -11.92
C VAL A 32 10.48 16.68 -11.33
N GLN A 33 9.64 15.64 -11.24
CA GLN A 33 10.00 14.35 -10.68
C GLN A 33 9.26 13.23 -11.41
N ILE A 34 9.89 12.07 -11.56
CA ILE A 34 9.27 10.86 -12.10
C ILE A 34 9.64 9.70 -11.19
N ASN A 35 8.63 9.06 -10.60
CA ASN A 35 8.81 7.86 -9.78
C ASN A 35 8.14 6.68 -10.49
N MET A 36 8.94 5.68 -10.85
CA MET A 36 8.47 4.51 -11.58
C MET A 36 8.06 3.42 -10.61
N GLY A 37 6.76 3.11 -10.58
CA GLY A 37 6.22 1.97 -9.87
C GLY A 37 6.01 0.76 -10.79
N PRO A 38 5.69 -0.41 -10.19
CA PRO A 38 5.43 -1.63 -10.94
C PRO A 38 4.16 -1.52 -11.81
N THR A 39 3.11 -0.87 -11.30
CA THR A 39 1.80 -0.79 -11.97
C THR A 39 1.48 0.59 -12.54
N VAL A 40 1.99 1.64 -11.90
CA VAL A 40 1.79 3.04 -12.28
C VAL A 40 3.13 3.77 -12.29
N THR A 41 3.22 4.84 -13.07
CA THR A 41 4.30 5.82 -12.98
C THR A 41 3.72 7.10 -12.41
N GLN A 42 4.31 7.61 -11.33
CA GLN A 42 3.92 8.88 -10.73
C GLN A 42 4.76 10.02 -11.31
N PHE A 43 4.10 10.92 -12.02
CA PHE A 43 4.68 12.15 -12.55
C PHE A 43 4.43 13.29 -11.58
N GLY A 44 5.52 13.83 -11.06
CA GLY A 44 5.51 14.94 -10.16
C GLY A 44 5.45 16.28 -10.89
N VAL A 45 4.31 16.95 -10.81
CA VAL A 45 4.02 18.19 -11.53
C VAL A 45 4.03 19.39 -10.59
N GLU A 46 4.90 20.34 -10.87
CA GLU A 46 4.90 21.64 -10.18
C GLU A 46 4.00 22.63 -10.93
N PRO A 47 2.97 23.19 -10.27
CA PRO A 47 2.12 24.22 -10.87
C PRO A 47 2.94 25.49 -11.12
N GLY A 48 2.88 25.97 -12.36
CA GLY A 48 3.47 27.25 -12.80
C GLY A 48 2.60 28.44 -12.44
N TRP A 49 2.48 29.40 -13.35
CA TRP A 49 1.85 30.68 -13.07
C TRP A 49 0.74 31.01 -14.06
N ASP A 50 -0.39 31.45 -13.53
CA ASP A 50 -1.45 32.05 -14.31
C ASP A 50 -1.12 33.54 -14.47
N ARG A 51 -0.81 33.95 -15.71
CA ARG A 51 -0.38 35.31 -16.05
C ARG A 51 -1.48 36.00 -16.82
N LYS A 52 -1.95 37.14 -16.31
CA LYS A 52 -2.91 37.99 -17.03
C LYS A 52 -2.18 39.14 -17.67
N TYR A 53 -2.42 39.31 -18.97
CA TYR A 53 -1.88 40.42 -19.74
C TYR A 53 -2.99 41.43 -20.04
N LYS A 54 -2.66 42.71 -20.02
CA LYS A 54 -3.53 43.79 -20.49
C LYS A 54 -2.86 44.45 -21.69
N GLU A 55 -3.64 44.64 -22.75
CA GLU A 55 -3.19 45.39 -23.92
C GLU A 55 -3.17 46.87 -23.57
N ILE A 56 -1.99 47.48 -23.65
CA ILE A 56 -1.79 48.92 -23.47
C ILE A 56 -1.43 49.49 -24.83
N ARG A 57 -2.16 50.53 -25.23
CA ARG A 57 -1.87 51.30 -26.44
C ARG A 57 -1.12 52.55 -26.04
N GLU A 58 0.13 52.63 -26.47
CA GLU A 58 0.97 53.80 -26.23
C GLU A 58 1.61 54.22 -27.56
N LYS A 59 1.42 55.49 -27.94
CA LYS A 59 1.97 56.08 -29.19
C LYS A 59 1.71 55.25 -30.47
N GLY A 60 0.52 54.66 -30.59
CA GLY A 60 0.14 53.85 -31.77
C GLY A 60 0.72 52.44 -31.80
N GLN A 61 1.57 52.07 -30.84
CA GLN A 61 2.08 50.70 -30.68
C GLN A 61 1.27 49.95 -29.62
N ARG A 62 0.94 48.68 -29.90
CA ARG A 62 0.28 47.76 -28.96
C ARG A 62 1.36 47.01 -28.18
N ARG A 63 1.31 47.06 -26.84
CA ARG A 63 2.16 46.26 -25.95
C ARG A 63 1.28 45.48 -24.97
N LEU A 64 1.67 44.24 -24.69
CA LEU A 64 1.06 43.44 -23.64
C LEU A 64 1.87 43.64 -22.36
N GLU A 65 1.24 44.17 -21.32
CA GLU A 65 1.85 44.28 -19.99
C GLU A 65 1.26 43.20 -19.07
N GLU A 66 2.12 42.49 -18.33
CA GLU A 66 1.70 41.50 -17.34
C GLU A 66 1.14 42.22 -16.10
N VAL A 67 -0.17 42.08 -15.86
CA VAL A 67 -0.89 42.81 -14.81
C VAL A 67 -1.01 41.99 -13.53
N SER A 68 -1.03 40.65 -13.63
CA SER A 68 -1.09 39.79 -12.46
C SER A 68 -0.45 38.45 -12.73
N ARG A 69 0.27 37.94 -11.73
CA ARG A 69 0.85 36.60 -11.72
C ARG A 69 0.42 35.87 -10.46
N ILE A 70 -0.35 34.80 -10.61
CA ILE A 70 -0.85 34.00 -9.50
C ILE A 70 -0.43 32.55 -9.74
N ARG A 71 -0.07 31.81 -8.69
CA ARG A 71 0.25 30.39 -8.86
C ARG A 71 -0.98 29.65 -9.37
N VAL A 72 -0.78 28.74 -10.32
CA VAL A 72 -1.85 27.86 -10.80
C VAL A 72 -2.48 27.15 -9.61
N ARG A 73 -3.81 27.27 -9.48
CA ARG A 73 -4.57 26.59 -8.44
C ARG A 73 -4.55 25.08 -8.69
N VAL A 74 -4.31 24.32 -7.63
CA VAL A 74 -4.31 22.85 -7.66
C VAL A 74 -5.61 22.29 -8.27
N GLU A 75 -6.75 22.92 -7.96
CA GLU A 75 -8.06 22.56 -8.49
C GLU A 75 -8.10 22.49 -10.03
N ARG A 76 -7.39 23.42 -10.71
CA ARG A 76 -7.32 23.46 -12.19
C ARG A 76 -6.60 22.25 -12.76
N ILE A 77 -5.66 21.67 -12.02
CA ILE A 77 -4.95 20.45 -12.44
C ILE A 77 -5.84 19.25 -12.14
N THR A 78 -6.42 19.18 -10.93
CA THR A 78 -7.27 18.05 -10.53
C THR A 78 -8.52 17.92 -11.40
N SER A 79 -9.09 19.03 -11.88
CA SER A 79 -10.27 19.01 -12.74
C SER A 79 -10.01 18.45 -14.14
N LEU A 80 -8.74 18.43 -14.60
CA LEU A 80 -8.34 17.95 -15.92
C LEU A 80 -8.02 16.45 -15.94
N ALA A 81 -8.33 15.70 -14.87
CA ALA A 81 -7.99 14.28 -14.77
C ALA A 81 -8.46 13.45 -15.97
N ASN A 82 -9.70 13.66 -16.43
CA ASN A 82 -10.27 12.94 -17.57
C ASN A 82 -9.62 13.37 -18.90
N ASP A 83 -9.34 14.65 -19.07
CA ASP A 83 -8.70 15.18 -20.28
C ASP A 83 -7.25 14.72 -20.40
N LEU A 84 -6.54 14.65 -19.27
CA LEU A 84 -5.20 14.07 -19.20
C LEU A 84 -5.22 12.57 -19.49
N ALA A 85 -6.21 11.84 -18.99
CA ALA A 85 -6.37 10.42 -19.28
C ALA A 85 -6.56 10.20 -20.79
N LEU A 86 -7.39 11.03 -21.42
CA LEU A 86 -7.59 11.02 -22.87
C LEU A 86 -6.30 11.34 -23.64
N ALA A 87 -5.59 12.40 -23.27
CA ALA A 87 -4.35 12.82 -23.93
C ALA A 87 -3.23 11.77 -23.82
N LEU A 88 -3.19 11.03 -22.71
CA LEU A 88 -2.20 9.98 -22.46
C LEU A 88 -2.64 8.59 -22.95
N ALA A 89 -3.82 8.48 -23.54
CA ALA A 89 -4.45 7.20 -23.90
C ALA A 89 -4.45 6.21 -22.72
N ALA A 90 -4.68 6.72 -21.50
CA ALA A 90 -4.73 5.94 -20.27
C ALA A 90 -6.19 5.65 -19.90
N PRO A 91 -6.50 4.46 -19.34
CA PRO A 91 -7.87 4.12 -18.95
C PRO A 91 -8.39 5.02 -17.82
N SER A 92 -7.49 5.43 -16.92
CA SER A 92 -7.77 6.35 -15.83
C SER A 92 -6.46 6.95 -15.32
N ILE A 93 -6.52 8.13 -14.72
CA ILE A 93 -5.41 8.77 -14.02
C ILE A 93 -5.84 9.09 -12.60
N ARG A 94 -4.93 8.91 -11.64
CA ARG A 94 -5.14 9.36 -10.25
C ARG A 94 -4.28 10.58 -9.97
N ILE A 95 -4.87 11.61 -9.39
CA ILE A 95 -4.16 12.84 -9.02
C ILE A 95 -4.09 12.93 -7.50
N GLU A 96 -2.87 12.94 -6.97
CA GLU A 96 -2.55 13.17 -5.56
C GLU A 96 -2.11 14.63 -5.39
N ALA A 97 -2.91 15.43 -4.68
CA ALA A 97 -2.65 16.86 -4.58
C ALA A 97 -2.92 17.42 -3.17
N PRO A 98 -1.93 18.06 -2.51
CA PRO A 98 -0.49 17.99 -2.80
C PRO A 98 0.11 16.64 -2.41
N VAL A 99 1.27 16.29 -2.98
CA VAL A 99 2.05 15.13 -2.50
C VAL A 99 2.55 15.41 -1.07
N PRO A 100 2.31 14.52 -0.09
CA PRO A 100 2.73 14.74 1.30
C PRO A 100 4.21 15.11 1.42
N GLY A 101 4.49 16.25 2.08
CA GLY A 101 5.84 16.75 2.29
C GLY A 101 6.50 17.38 1.06
N LYS A 102 5.80 17.57 -0.07
CA LYS A 102 6.35 18.19 -1.29
C LYS A 102 5.41 19.26 -1.86
N SER A 103 6.01 20.26 -2.52
CA SER A 103 5.27 21.39 -3.15
C SER A 103 4.87 21.09 -4.60
N MET A 104 4.22 19.96 -4.82
CA MET A 104 3.92 19.42 -6.16
C MET A 104 2.64 18.58 -6.14
N VAL A 105 2.08 18.35 -7.33
CA VAL A 105 0.94 17.47 -7.59
C VAL A 105 1.46 16.17 -8.20
N GLY A 106 1.06 15.02 -7.66
CA GLY A 106 1.41 13.70 -8.21
C GLY A 106 0.34 13.25 -9.20
N ILE A 107 0.74 12.97 -10.44
CA ILE A 107 -0.14 12.40 -11.48
C ILE A 107 0.28 10.94 -11.71
N GLU A 108 -0.53 10.00 -11.24
CA GLU A 108 -0.30 8.57 -11.40
C GLU A 108 -0.95 8.08 -12.70
N VAL A 109 -0.10 7.62 -13.62
CA VAL A 109 -0.51 7.10 -14.92
C VAL A 109 -0.22 5.60 -14.97
N PRO A 110 -1.19 4.75 -15.34
CA PRO A 110 -0.98 3.31 -15.53
C PRO A 110 0.15 3.01 -16.53
N ASN A 111 0.97 2.03 -16.18
CA ASN A 111 2.00 1.50 -17.08
C ASN A 111 1.34 0.68 -18.21
N ILE A 112 1.95 0.65 -19.40
CA ILE A 112 1.48 -0.20 -20.51
C ILE A 112 1.69 -1.68 -20.19
N VAL A 113 2.81 -1.97 -19.51
CA VAL A 113 3.17 -3.30 -19.06
C VAL A 113 3.27 -3.28 -17.54
N PHE A 114 2.48 -4.13 -16.88
CA PHE A 114 2.47 -4.25 -15.44
C PHE A 114 3.64 -5.12 -14.97
N GLY A 115 4.46 -4.58 -14.08
CA GLY A 115 5.44 -5.37 -13.34
C GLY A 115 4.74 -6.20 -12.26
N SER A 116 5.01 -7.51 -12.22
CA SER A 116 4.56 -8.36 -11.10
C SER A 116 5.41 -8.07 -9.86
N VAL A 117 4.76 -7.87 -8.71
CA VAL A 117 5.44 -7.69 -7.42
C VAL A 117 5.50 -9.03 -6.71
N ALA A 118 6.65 -9.70 -6.77
CA ALA A 118 6.87 -10.94 -6.04
C ALA A 118 7.06 -10.68 -4.54
N LEU A 119 6.49 -11.52 -3.68
CA LEU A 119 6.68 -11.44 -2.22
C LEU A 119 8.16 -11.36 -1.83
N ARG A 120 9.01 -12.17 -2.47
CA ARG A 120 10.47 -12.19 -2.29
C ARG A 120 11.10 -10.80 -2.38
N SER A 121 10.67 -10.01 -3.39
CA SER A 121 11.23 -8.68 -3.65
C SER A 121 10.97 -7.66 -2.54
N VAL A 122 9.99 -7.93 -1.66
CA VAL A 122 9.66 -7.09 -0.51
C VAL A 122 10.36 -7.60 0.74
N ILE A 123 10.30 -8.92 1.00
CA ILE A 123 10.87 -9.51 2.22
C ILE A 123 12.40 -9.43 2.26
N GLU A 124 13.11 -9.40 1.12
CA GLU A 124 14.57 -9.25 1.10
C GLU A 124 15.04 -7.81 1.34
N THR A 125 14.12 -6.83 1.37
CA THR A 125 14.50 -5.42 1.54
C THR A 125 14.90 -5.07 2.97
N THR A 126 15.78 -4.08 3.11
CA THR A 126 16.16 -3.53 4.42
C THR A 126 14.96 -2.97 5.20
N ALA A 127 13.96 -2.44 4.50
CA ALA A 127 12.71 -1.96 5.10
C ALA A 127 11.99 -3.07 5.87
N PHE A 128 11.78 -4.23 5.22
CA PHE A 128 11.17 -5.38 5.85
C PHE A 128 12.05 -5.98 6.96
N GLN A 129 13.35 -6.19 6.69
CA GLN A 129 14.27 -6.82 7.65
C GLN A 129 14.37 -6.04 8.97
N ARG A 130 14.29 -4.70 8.93
CA ARG A 130 14.27 -3.86 10.13
C ARG A 130 13.04 -4.09 11.00
N ILE A 131 11.87 -4.32 10.40
CA ILE A 131 10.62 -4.62 11.12
C ILE A 131 10.68 -6.03 11.68
N LYS A 132 11.05 -7.01 10.85
CA LYS A 132 11.21 -8.42 11.25
C LYS A 132 12.17 -8.60 12.43
N ALA A 133 13.25 -7.83 12.48
CA ALA A 133 14.20 -7.90 13.60
C ALA A 133 13.58 -7.53 14.97
N ARG A 134 12.41 -6.88 14.99
CA ARG A 134 11.76 -6.39 16.21
C ARG A 134 10.39 -7.02 16.46
N SER A 135 9.76 -7.59 15.45
CA SER A 135 8.42 -8.17 15.53
C SER A 135 8.34 -9.51 14.81
N LYS A 136 7.66 -10.47 15.44
CA LYS A 136 7.37 -11.79 14.88
C LYS A 136 6.26 -11.75 13.84
N ILE A 137 5.38 -10.75 13.89
CA ILE A 137 4.26 -10.60 12.96
C ILE A 137 4.48 -9.47 11.95
N ALA A 138 5.75 -9.33 11.52
CA ALA A 138 6.14 -8.49 10.39
C ALA A 138 5.55 -9.01 9.08
N THR A 139 4.93 -8.12 8.32
CA THR A 139 4.14 -8.44 7.14
C THR A 139 4.59 -7.61 5.93
N ALA A 140 4.88 -8.28 4.82
CA ALA A 140 5.16 -7.64 3.54
C ALA A 140 3.85 -7.33 2.82
N LEU A 141 3.61 -6.05 2.48
CA LEU A 141 2.36 -5.62 1.83
C LEU A 141 2.51 -5.50 0.31
N GLY A 142 3.68 -5.09 -0.18
CA GLY A 142 3.92 -4.93 -1.60
C GLY A 142 4.94 -3.84 -1.92
N LYS A 143 4.77 -3.19 -3.07
CA LYS A 143 5.53 -2.01 -3.48
C LYS A 143 4.56 -0.82 -3.64
N GLY A 144 4.99 0.36 -3.25
CA GLY A 144 4.23 1.60 -3.43
C GLY A 144 4.26 2.10 -4.88
N ALA A 145 3.62 3.25 -5.13
CA ALA A 145 3.52 3.85 -6.46
C ALA A 145 4.89 4.26 -7.02
N GLY A 146 5.89 4.50 -6.17
CA GLY A 146 7.27 4.77 -6.58
C GLY A 146 8.17 3.52 -6.61
N GLY A 147 7.61 2.34 -6.41
CA GLY A 147 8.34 1.06 -6.39
C GLY A 147 9.03 0.73 -5.07
N GLU A 148 8.95 1.61 -4.07
CA GLU A 148 9.49 1.37 -2.74
C GLU A 148 8.80 0.20 -2.04
N ALA A 149 9.56 -0.65 -1.36
CA ALA A 149 9.00 -1.77 -0.63
C ALA A 149 8.21 -1.29 0.60
N ILE A 150 6.98 -1.77 0.71
CA ILE A 150 6.07 -1.48 1.82
C ILE A 150 5.92 -2.72 2.68
N ALA A 151 6.30 -2.57 3.94
CA ALA A 151 6.17 -3.57 4.99
C ALA A 151 5.56 -2.93 6.23
N ALA A 152 4.85 -3.72 7.01
CA ALA A 152 4.19 -3.27 8.22
C ALA A 152 4.34 -4.28 9.36
N ASP A 153 4.03 -3.83 10.57
CA ASP A 153 4.03 -4.66 11.77
C ASP A 153 2.59 -4.84 12.26
N LEU A 154 2.08 -6.07 12.21
CA LEU A 154 0.72 -6.36 12.65
C LEU A 154 0.57 -6.16 14.18
N ALA A 155 1.66 -6.20 14.96
CA ALA A 155 1.58 -5.90 16.40
C ALA A 155 1.24 -4.43 16.66
N ARG A 156 1.69 -3.52 15.77
CA ARG A 156 1.41 -2.08 15.86
C ARG A 156 0.06 -1.70 15.24
N MET A 157 -0.49 -2.58 14.41
CA MET A 157 -1.82 -2.47 13.82
C MET A 157 -2.60 -3.72 14.26
N PRO A 158 -2.99 -3.79 15.54
CA PRO A 158 -3.35 -5.06 16.20
C PRO A 158 -4.48 -5.83 15.50
N HIS A 159 -5.29 -5.15 14.69
CA HIS A 159 -6.28 -5.73 13.81
C HIS A 159 -6.19 -5.10 12.41
N LEU A 160 -6.41 -5.91 11.37
CA LEU A 160 -6.38 -5.51 9.97
C LEU A 160 -7.69 -5.92 9.29
N LEU A 161 -8.30 -4.99 8.56
CA LEU A 161 -9.43 -5.26 7.67
C LEU A 161 -8.96 -5.19 6.22
N ILE A 162 -9.27 -6.21 5.42
CA ILE A 162 -8.96 -6.28 4.00
C ILE A 162 -10.28 -6.34 3.22
N ALA A 163 -10.51 -5.38 2.33
CA ALA A 163 -11.72 -5.29 1.52
C ALA A 163 -11.36 -5.08 0.04
N GLY A 164 -12.15 -5.66 -0.86
CA GLY A 164 -11.96 -5.56 -2.30
C GLY A 164 -13.01 -6.36 -3.06
N ALA A 165 -13.33 -5.94 -4.28
CA ALA A 165 -14.24 -6.67 -5.16
C ALA A 165 -13.61 -7.98 -5.66
N THR A 166 -14.42 -8.89 -6.19
CA THR A 166 -13.92 -10.12 -6.82
C THR A 166 -12.89 -9.79 -7.90
N GLY A 167 -11.75 -10.48 -7.88
CA GLY A 167 -10.65 -10.25 -8.82
C GLY A 167 -9.73 -9.06 -8.48
N SER A 168 -9.98 -8.31 -7.40
CA SER A 168 -9.12 -7.19 -7.00
C SER A 168 -7.81 -7.62 -6.30
N GLY A 169 -7.63 -8.93 -6.07
CA GLY A 169 -6.44 -9.48 -5.39
C GLY A 169 -6.57 -9.64 -3.87
N LYS A 170 -7.78 -9.60 -3.28
CA LYS A 170 -8.01 -9.83 -1.84
C LYS A 170 -7.38 -11.13 -1.35
N THR A 171 -7.70 -12.25 -2.01
CA THR A 171 -7.16 -13.59 -1.70
C THR A 171 -5.63 -13.61 -1.81
N VAL A 172 -5.09 -13.09 -2.91
CA VAL A 172 -3.62 -13.06 -3.14
C VAL A 172 -2.92 -12.23 -2.06
N CYS A 173 -3.51 -11.11 -1.63
CA CYS A 173 -3.01 -10.32 -0.51
C CYS A 173 -3.00 -11.14 0.78
N LEU A 174 -4.10 -11.82 1.09
CA LEU A 174 -4.22 -12.67 2.28
C LEU A 174 -3.18 -13.79 2.29
N ASP A 175 -3.05 -14.52 1.19
CA ASP A 175 -2.06 -15.59 1.03
C ASP A 175 -0.63 -15.07 1.16
N SER A 176 -0.36 -13.87 0.62
CA SER A 176 0.96 -13.24 0.73
C SER A 176 1.30 -12.92 2.18
N ILE A 177 0.34 -12.46 2.98
CA ILE A 177 0.50 -12.23 4.42
C ILE A 177 0.77 -13.54 5.15
N ILE A 178 -0.05 -14.57 4.90
CA ILE A 178 0.11 -15.90 5.53
C ILE A 178 1.48 -16.49 5.19
N CYS A 179 1.85 -16.51 3.92
CA CYS A 179 3.15 -17.00 3.46
C CYS A 179 4.31 -16.20 4.08
N CYS A 180 4.20 -14.88 4.16
CA CYS A 180 5.20 -14.02 4.79
C CYS A 180 5.45 -14.41 6.25
N LEU A 181 4.38 -14.67 7.01
CA LEU A 181 4.47 -15.09 8.40
C LEU A 181 5.08 -16.50 8.52
N LEU A 182 4.66 -17.45 7.68
CA LEU A 182 5.18 -18.83 7.66
C LEU A 182 6.68 -18.88 7.33
N LEU A 183 7.16 -18.04 6.41
CA LEU A 183 8.58 -17.99 5.99
C LEU A 183 9.52 -17.52 7.10
N HIS A 184 9.01 -16.90 8.16
CA HIS A 184 9.82 -16.20 9.14
C HIS A 184 9.56 -16.59 10.59
N ASN A 185 8.58 -17.45 10.84
CA ASN A 185 8.17 -17.83 12.18
C ASN A 185 7.97 -19.34 12.29
N SER A 186 8.44 -19.90 13.40
CA SER A 186 8.12 -21.28 13.78
C SER A 186 6.70 -21.36 14.38
N PRO A 187 6.13 -22.56 14.54
CA PRO A 187 4.87 -22.76 15.26
C PRO A 187 4.91 -22.31 16.73
N ASP A 188 6.10 -22.14 17.31
CA ASP A 188 6.27 -21.65 18.68
C ASP A 188 6.30 -20.12 18.73
N ASP A 189 6.58 -19.46 17.59
CA ASP A 189 6.52 -18.01 17.46
C ASP A 189 5.09 -17.54 17.11
N VAL A 190 4.44 -18.21 16.15
CA VAL A 190 3.14 -17.81 15.59
C VAL A 190 2.24 -19.02 15.40
N ARG A 191 0.99 -18.91 15.84
CA ARG A 191 -0.09 -19.87 15.58
C ARG A 191 -1.26 -19.20 14.87
N PHE A 192 -1.88 -19.94 13.95
CA PHE A 192 -3.03 -19.48 13.18
C PHE A 192 -4.32 -20.11 13.67
N ILE A 193 -5.38 -19.31 13.68
CA ILE A 193 -6.76 -19.76 13.70
C ILE A 193 -7.37 -19.23 12.41
N MET A 194 -7.83 -20.13 11.54
CA MET A 194 -8.34 -19.77 10.22
C MET A 194 -9.82 -20.09 10.13
N VAL A 195 -10.61 -19.14 9.63
CA VAL A 195 -12.05 -19.26 9.39
C VAL A 195 -12.33 -19.03 7.91
N ASP A 196 -12.86 -20.06 7.25
CA ASP A 196 -13.23 -20.03 5.84
C ASP A 196 -14.61 -20.69 5.64
N PRO A 197 -15.69 -19.90 5.75
CA PRO A 197 -17.05 -20.39 5.57
C PRO A 197 -17.32 -20.94 4.15
N LYS A 198 -16.57 -20.46 3.15
CA LYS A 198 -16.77 -20.80 1.73
C LYS A 198 -16.01 -22.07 1.32
N ARG A 199 -15.02 -22.50 2.11
CA ARG A 199 -14.18 -23.68 1.87
C ARG A 199 -13.35 -23.60 0.59
N VAL A 200 -12.96 -22.39 0.20
CA VAL A 200 -12.26 -22.17 -1.07
C VAL A 200 -10.80 -21.82 -0.80
N GLU A 201 -10.56 -20.82 0.04
CA GLU A 201 -9.26 -20.17 0.12
C GLU A 201 -8.39 -20.78 1.23
N LEU A 202 -8.88 -20.80 2.47
CA LEU A 202 -8.00 -21.15 3.61
C LEU A 202 -7.89 -22.65 3.84
N VAL A 203 -8.79 -23.46 3.30
CA VAL A 203 -8.77 -24.92 3.47
C VAL A 203 -7.46 -25.54 2.95
N ALA A 204 -6.81 -24.89 1.98
CA ALA A 204 -5.51 -25.30 1.45
C ALA A 204 -4.37 -25.29 2.51
N PHE A 205 -4.54 -24.55 3.61
CA PHE A 205 -3.56 -24.48 4.70
C PHE A 205 -3.74 -25.59 5.75
N ASN A 206 -4.73 -26.47 5.62
CA ASN A 206 -4.88 -27.59 6.54
C ASN A 206 -3.62 -28.49 6.56
N GLY A 207 -3.26 -28.96 7.75
CA GLY A 207 -2.05 -29.78 7.96
C GLY A 207 -0.80 -28.97 8.30
N LEU A 208 -0.84 -27.64 8.24
CA LEU A 208 0.26 -26.81 8.73
C LEU A 208 0.45 -26.97 10.24
N PRO A 209 1.70 -27.08 10.73
CA PRO A 209 1.97 -27.20 12.17
C PRO A 209 1.62 -25.91 12.93
N HIS A 210 1.53 -24.77 12.24
CA HIS A 210 1.13 -23.49 12.82
C HIS A 210 -0.36 -23.40 13.14
N LEU A 211 -1.22 -24.28 12.59
CA LEU A 211 -2.65 -24.25 12.90
C LEU A 211 -2.90 -24.67 14.35
N ALA A 212 -3.67 -23.87 15.09
CA ALA A 212 -4.13 -24.21 16.43
C ALA A 212 -5.29 -25.24 16.40
N ALA A 213 -6.04 -25.25 15.30
CA ALA A 213 -7.11 -26.21 15.01
C ALA A 213 -7.27 -26.31 13.48
N PRO A 214 -7.90 -27.37 12.96
CA PRO A 214 -8.29 -27.43 11.55
C PRO A 214 -9.09 -26.19 11.13
N VAL A 215 -8.96 -25.80 9.86
CA VAL A 215 -9.63 -24.61 9.32
C VAL A 215 -11.13 -24.69 9.61
N VAL A 216 -11.66 -23.63 10.23
CA VAL A 216 -13.03 -23.57 10.70
C VAL A 216 -13.93 -23.16 9.55
N VAL A 217 -14.80 -24.07 9.13
CA VAL A 217 -15.73 -23.87 8.00
C VAL A 217 -17.17 -23.62 8.44
N ASP A 218 -17.44 -23.75 9.73
CA ASP A 218 -18.78 -23.69 10.31
C ASP A 218 -18.89 -22.44 11.18
N SER A 219 -19.95 -21.65 10.98
CA SER A 219 -20.13 -20.37 11.66
C SER A 219 -20.28 -20.53 13.18
N ASP A 220 -20.93 -21.60 13.65
CA ASP A 220 -21.06 -21.85 15.09
C ASP A 220 -19.71 -22.20 15.72
N LYS A 221 -18.88 -22.97 15.01
CA LYS A 221 -17.49 -23.23 15.43
C LYS A 221 -16.64 -21.94 15.40
N ALA A 222 -16.87 -21.04 14.44
CA ALA A 222 -16.17 -19.75 14.40
C ALA A 222 -16.49 -18.91 15.64
N ILE A 223 -17.77 -18.84 16.04
CA ILE A 223 -18.19 -18.16 17.28
C ILE A 223 -17.51 -18.79 18.50
N LYS A 224 -17.41 -20.12 18.56
CA LYS A 224 -16.70 -20.81 19.65
C LYS A 224 -15.21 -20.48 19.68
N ALA A 225 -14.55 -20.40 18.52
CA ALA A 225 -13.15 -20.02 18.41
C ALA A 225 -12.92 -18.57 18.90
N LEU A 226 -13.80 -17.63 18.53
CA LEU A 226 -13.75 -16.25 19.02
C LEU A 226 -13.93 -16.17 20.54
N ARG A 227 -14.89 -16.93 21.11
CA ARG A 227 -15.08 -17.00 22.56
C ARG A 227 -13.86 -17.57 23.27
N TRP A 228 -13.24 -18.60 22.69
CA TRP A 228 -12.00 -19.17 23.22
C TRP A 228 -10.85 -18.17 23.18
N LEU A 229 -10.73 -17.38 22.10
CA LEU A 229 -9.72 -16.32 22.02
C LEU A 229 -9.87 -15.26 23.11
N ASN A 230 -11.11 -14.87 23.46
CA ASN A 230 -11.34 -13.97 24.59
C ASN A 230 -10.87 -14.58 25.92
N LEU A 231 -11.18 -15.86 26.17
CA LEU A 231 -10.72 -16.56 27.38
C LEU A 231 -9.19 -16.68 27.42
N GLU A 232 -8.56 -16.94 26.28
CA GLU A 232 -7.10 -17.02 26.17
C GLU A 232 -6.45 -15.65 26.38
N MET A 233 -7.06 -14.56 25.90
CA MET A 233 -6.62 -13.21 26.19
C MET A 233 -6.65 -12.92 27.70
N ASP A 234 -7.74 -13.25 28.39
CA ASP A 234 -7.86 -13.09 29.85
C ASP A 234 -6.83 -13.94 30.61
N ASN A 235 -6.59 -15.16 30.15
CA ASN A 235 -5.58 -16.05 30.70
C ASN A 235 -4.17 -15.44 30.58
N ARG A 236 -3.84 -14.92 29.40
CA ARG A 236 -2.55 -14.24 29.16
C ARG A 236 -2.39 -13.00 30.02
N TYR A 237 -3.43 -12.19 30.19
CA TYR A 237 -3.36 -11.04 31.11
C TYR A 237 -3.02 -11.45 32.54
N ARG A 238 -3.59 -12.55 33.04
CA ARG A 238 -3.23 -13.08 34.37
C ARG A 238 -1.78 -13.56 34.42
N GLN A 239 -1.31 -14.28 33.40
CA GLN A 239 0.08 -14.73 33.32
C GLN A 239 1.07 -13.56 33.26
N PHE A 240 0.73 -12.50 32.51
CA PHE A 240 1.54 -11.29 32.41
C PHE A 240 1.60 -10.54 33.74
N ALA A 241 0.46 -10.39 34.42
CA ALA A 241 0.40 -9.79 35.74
C ALA A 241 1.23 -10.57 36.78
N GLN A 242 1.15 -11.90 36.77
CA GLN A 242 1.95 -12.77 37.65
C GLN A 242 3.45 -12.67 37.38
N ALA A 243 3.83 -12.53 36.10
CA ALA A 243 5.23 -12.36 35.69
C ALA A 243 5.73 -10.90 35.80
N GLY A 244 4.88 -9.94 36.18
CA GLY A 244 5.25 -8.52 36.30
C GLY A 244 5.53 -7.83 34.96
N VAL A 245 5.00 -8.34 33.86
CA VAL A 245 5.22 -7.81 32.49
C VAL A 245 3.94 -7.23 31.91
N ARG A 246 4.07 -6.34 30.92
CA ARG A 246 2.91 -5.62 30.33
C ARG A 246 2.40 -6.20 29.02
N ASN A 247 3.20 -7.02 28.34
CA ASN A 247 2.92 -7.52 27.01
C ASN A 247 3.64 -8.85 26.76
N ILE A 248 3.32 -9.47 25.62
CA ILE A 248 3.87 -10.77 25.22
C ILE A 248 5.38 -10.70 24.94
N GLU A 249 5.90 -9.57 24.46
CA GLU A 249 7.33 -9.38 24.27
C GLU A 249 8.07 -9.43 25.61
N GLY A 250 7.54 -8.73 26.62
CA GLY A 250 8.07 -8.79 27.98
C GLY A 250 7.96 -10.20 28.57
N TYR A 251 6.85 -10.90 28.32
CA TYR A 251 6.68 -12.28 28.78
C TYR A 251 7.68 -13.23 28.11
N ASN A 252 7.94 -13.08 26.81
CA ASN A 252 8.80 -14.01 26.09
C ASN A 252 10.31 -13.68 26.21
N LYS A 253 10.68 -12.52 26.74
CA LYS A 253 12.06 -11.98 26.68
C LYS A 253 13.15 -12.95 27.18
N ASP A 254 12.91 -13.60 28.31
CA ASP A 254 13.89 -14.45 29.00
C ASP A 254 13.53 -15.94 28.94
N ARG A 255 12.61 -16.33 28.04
CA ARG A 255 12.13 -17.71 27.89
C ARG A 255 12.82 -18.39 26.71
N SER A 256 13.10 -19.69 26.87
CA SER A 256 13.67 -20.48 25.78
C SER A 256 12.64 -20.68 24.65
N PRO A 257 13.08 -20.99 23.41
CA PRO A 257 12.17 -21.38 22.35
C PRO A 257 11.24 -22.53 22.80
N GLY A 258 9.94 -22.37 22.59
CA GLY A 258 8.91 -23.32 23.02
C GLY A 258 8.36 -23.10 24.45
N GLU A 259 9.05 -22.34 25.31
CA GLU A 259 8.56 -21.98 26.65
C GLU A 259 7.75 -20.68 26.67
N GLY A 260 7.95 -19.85 25.64
CA GLY A 260 7.19 -18.62 25.42
C GLY A 260 5.77 -18.87 24.91
N LEU A 261 4.96 -17.82 24.92
CA LEU A 261 3.63 -17.86 24.29
C LEU A 261 3.74 -17.46 22.82
N PRO A 262 3.13 -18.22 21.88
CA PRO A 262 3.08 -17.81 20.49
C PRO A 262 2.12 -16.63 20.30
N TYR A 263 2.38 -15.81 19.29
CA TYR A 263 1.38 -14.88 18.77
C TYR A 263 0.23 -15.67 18.14
N LEU A 264 -1.01 -15.34 18.49
CA LEU A 264 -2.19 -15.92 17.86
C LEU A 264 -2.70 -14.97 16.78
N VAL A 265 -2.71 -15.43 15.54
CA VAL A 265 -3.23 -14.67 14.39
C VAL A 265 -4.52 -15.33 13.92
N LEU A 266 -5.64 -14.66 14.17
CA LEU A 266 -6.95 -15.03 13.65
C LEU A 266 -7.11 -14.47 12.25
N ILE A 267 -7.45 -15.34 11.30
CA ILE A 267 -7.69 -14.98 9.90
C ILE A 267 -9.10 -15.41 9.53
N ILE A 268 -9.86 -14.47 8.97
CA ILE A 268 -11.21 -14.68 8.48
C ILE A 268 -11.24 -14.20 7.02
N ASP A 269 -11.42 -15.10 6.05
CA ASP A 269 -11.45 -14.71 4.63
C ASP A 269 -12.70 -13.87 4.30
N GLU A 270 -13.86 -14.32 4.78
CA GLU A 270 -15.13 -13.65 4.55
C GLU A 270 -15.86 -13.42 5.88
N LEU A 271 -16.09 -12.16 6.21
CA LEU A 271 -16.78 -11.73 7.42
C LEU A 271 -18.27 -11.40 7.16
N ALA A 272 -18.69 -11.33 5.89
CA ALA A 272 -20.05 -10.98 5.46
C ALA A 272 -21.04 -12.14 5.53
#